data_AF-A0A528CRZ9-F1
#
_entry.id   AF-A0A528CRZ9-F1
#
_cell.length_a   1.000
_cell.length_b   1.000
_cell.length_c   1.000
_cell.angle_alpha   90.00
_cell.angle_beta   90.00
_cell.angle_gamma   90.00
#
_symmetry.space_group_name_H-M   'P 1'
#
loop_
_entity.id
_entity.type
_entity.pdbx_description
1 polymer ?
#
loop_
_entity_poly.entity_id
_entity_poly.type
_entity_poly.pdbx_seq_one_letter_code
_entity_poly.pdbx_strand_id
1 'polypeptide(L)' 'DVPHDLLVPYLAFTQDTFEAALPKIPKGGVASHEYTQEDAIAAIKANIK' A
#
# COMPACT_ATOMS: atom_id res chain seq x y z
N ASP A 1 -5.22 -13.40 16.81
CA ASP A 1 -3.96 -12.79 17.22
C ASP A 1 -3.43 -12.00 16.04
N VAL A 2 -2.95 -10.77 16.25
CA VAL A 2 -2.42 -9.92 15.17
C VAL A 2 -0.90 -9.92 15.32
N PRO A 3 -0.14 -10.30 14.29
CA PRO A 3 1.31 -10.31 14.40
C PRO A 3 1.83 -8.90 14.69
N HIS A 4 2.81 -8.80 15.58
CA HIS A 4 3.43 -7.53 15.95
C HIS A 4 4.18 -6.90 14.76
N ASP A 5 4.68 -7.74 13.86
CA ASP A 5 5.29 -7.33 12.59
C ASP A 5 4.37 -7.67 11.42
N LEU A 6 4.06 -6.64 10.62
CA LEU A 6 3.22 -6.74 9.43
C LEU A 6 4.01 -6.23 8.21
N LEU A 7 4.21 -7.10 7.23
CA LEU A 7 4.69 -6.69 5.91
C LEU A 7 3.50 -6.22 5.08
N VAL A 8 3.46 -4.91 4.80
CA VAL A 8 2.43 -4.29 3.95
C VAL A 8 3.03 -4.02 2.57
N PRO A 9 2.63 -4.73 1.50
CA PRO A 9 3.39 -4.72 0.25
C PRO A 9 3.06 -3.59 -0.76
N TYR A 10 2.34 -2.52 -0.39
CA TYR A 10 1.58 -1.74 -1.40
C TYR A 10 2.02 -0.30 -1.72
N LEU A 11 3.18 0.17 -1.27
CA LEU A 11 3.76 1.45 -1.74
C LEU A 11 5.03 1.26 -2.57
N ALA A 12 5.10 0.18 -3.36
CA ALA A 12 6.18 -0.03 -4.31
C ALA A 12 5.77 0.55 -5.68
N PHE A 13 6.20 1.77 -5.98
CA PHE A 13 6.20 2.27 -7.35
C PHE A 13 7.48 1.82 -8.04
N THR A 14 7.34 1.13 -9.17
CA THR A 14 8.46 0.88 -10.08
C THR A 14 8.48 1.94 -11.18
N GLN A 15 9.61 2.04 -11.89
CA GLN A 15 9.76 2.93 -13.06
C GLN A 15 8.62 2.71 -14.07
N ASP A 16 8.18 1.45 -14.25
CA ASP A 16 7.14 1.08 -15.21
C ASP A 16 5.75 1.58 -14.78
N THR A 17 5.49 1.65 -13.48
CA THR A 17 4.19 2.07 -12.91
C THR A 17 4.11 3.57 -12.61
N PHE A 18 5.23 4.27 -12.65
CA PHE A 18 5.34 5.67 -12.22
C PHE A 18 4.45 6.60 -13.04
N GLU A 19 4.52 6.52 -14.37
CA GLU A 19 3.75 7.37 -15.28
C GLU A 19 2.23 7.17 -15.14
N ALA A 20 1.79 5.96 -14.80
CA ALA A 20 0.37 5.67 -14.56
C ALA A 20 -0.12 6.19 -13.20
N ALA A 21 0.78 6.34 -12.22
CA ALA A 21 0.47 6.84 -10.88
C ALA A 21 0.53 8.37 -10.82
N LEU A 22 1.43 9.00 -11.57
CA LEU A 22 1.69 10.45 -11.54
C LEU A 22 0.43 11.34 -11.67
N PRO A 23 -0.55 11.05 -12.55
CA PRO A 23 -1.77 11.86 -12.67
C PRO A 23 -2.67 11.83 -11.44
N LYS A 24 -2.54 10.79 -10.59
CA LYS A 24 -3.36 10.61 -9.37
C LYS A 24 -2.76 11.31 -8.16
N ILE A 25 -1.52 11.78 -8.26
CA ILE A 25 -0.79 12.41 -7.17
C ILE A 25 -0.97 13.93 -7.28
N PRO A 26 -1.45 14.60 -6.22
CA PRO A 26 -1.52 16.06 -6.20
C PRO A 26 -0.15 16.68 -6.45
N LYS A 27 -0.10 17.77 -7.23
CA LYS A 27 1.15 18.48 -7.50
C LYS A 27 1.80 18.97 -6.20
N GLY A 28 3.04 18.56 -5.94
CA GLY A 28 3.76 18.86 -4.70
C GLY A 28 3.41 17.94 -3.52
N GLY A 29 2.55 16.94 -3.75
CA GLY A 29 2.21 15.90 -2.78
C GLY A 29 3.10 14.67 -2.88
N VAL A 30 2.90 13.75 -1.95
CA VAL A 30 3.52 12.41 -1.94
C VAL A 30 2.47 11.39 -2.39
N ALA A 31 2.91 10.33 -3.05
CA ALA A 31 2.05 9.21 -3.36
C ALA A 31 1.59 8.53 -2.06
N SER A 32 0.30 8.57 -1.80
CA SER A 32 -0.33 7.96 -0.63
C SER A 32 -1.30 6.88 -1.08
N HIS A 33 -1.41 5.82 -0.29
CA HIS A 33 -2.43 4.80 -0.45
C HIS A 33 -3.25 4.75 0.83
N GLU A 34 -4.55 5.05 0.73
CA GLU A 34 -5.48 4.86 1.83
C GLU A 34 -5.98 3.41 1.80
N TYR A 35 -5.83 2.73 2.93
CA TYR A 35 -6.27 1.35 3.09
C TYR A 35 -7.66 1.34 3.70
N THR A 36 -8.55 0.49 3.18
CA THR A 36 -9.82 0.22 3.86
C THR A 36 -9.64 -0.78 5.00
N GLN A 37 -10.69 -1.00 5.79
CA GLN A 37 -10.67 -2.02 6.84
C GLN A 37 -10.47 -3.42 6.25
N GLU A 38 -11.04 -3.70 5.08
CA GLU A 38 -10.89 -4.98 4.39
C GLU A 38 -9.44 -5.22 3.96
N ASP A 39 -8.76 -4.19 3.45
CA ASP A 39 -7.35 -4.27 3.05
C ASP A 39 -6.45 -4.56 4.26
N ALA A 40 -6.72 -3.92 5.39
CA ALA A 40 -5.99 -4.16 6.63
C ALA A 40 -6.16 -5.61 7.10
N ILE A 41 -7.38 -6.15 7.05
CA ILE A 41 -7.66 -7.55 7.41
C ILE A 41 -6.95 -8.51 6.45
N ALA A 42 -6.94 -8.22 5.15
CA ALA A 42 -6.25 -9.02 4.15
C ALA A 42 -4.73 -9.03 4.38
N ALA A 43 -4.13 -7.87 4.68
CA ALA A 43 -2.72 -7.75 5.02
C ALA A 43 -2.36 -8.54 6.28
N ILE A 44 -3.20 -8.46 7.32
CA ILE A 44 -3.02 -9.25 8.55
C ILE A 44 -3.05 -10.74 8.25
N LYS A 45 -4.05 -11.22 7.49
CA LYS A 45 -4.15 -12.63 7.10
C LYS A 45 -2.95 -13.11 6.28
N ALA A 46 -2.43 -12.28 5.37
CA ALA A 46 -1.28 -12.62 4.54
C ALA A 46 0.04 -12.73 5.35
N ASN A 47 0.09 -12.11 6.54
CA ASN A 47 1.25 -12.15 7.43
C ASN A 47 1.14 -13.19 8.55
N ILE A 48 -0.02 -13.84 8.70
CA ILE A 48 -0.22 -14.96 9.62
C ILE A 48 0.22 -16.24 8.89
N LYS A 49 1.29 -16.87 9.39
CA LYS A 49 1.76 -18.19 8.93
C LYS A 49 0.93 -19.31 9.53
#